data_AF-A0A919U709-F1
#
_entry.id   AF-A0A919U709-F1
#
_cell.length_a   1.000
_cell.length_b   1.000
_cell.length_c   1.000
_cell.angle_alpha   90.00
_cell.angle_beta   90.00
_cell.angle_gamma   90.00
#
_symmetry.space_group_name_H-M   'P 1'
#
loop_
_entity.id
_entity.type
_entity.pdbx_description
1 polymer ?
#
loop_
_entity_poly.entity_id
_entity_poly.type
_entity_poly.pdbx_seq_one_letter_code
_entity_poly.pdbx_strand_id
1 'polypeptide(L)'
;MSTETAPVVLTACADGPILVRGDVEIRDAAGRVVPRRRATVALCRCGASGIKPFCDGSHKAIGFRTDDEVPRPPEPVPAPGDGPHRDAP
;
A
#
# COMPACT_ATOMS: atom_id res chain seq x y z
N MET A 1 -1.65 11.16 -30.20
CA MET A 1 -2.40 10.28 -29.28
C MET A 1 -1.50 10.00 -28.10
N SER A 2 -1.67 10.75 -27.01
CA SER A 2 -0.87 10.57 -25.80
C SER A 2 -1.28 9.25 -25.16
N THR A 3 -0.39 8.26 -25.15
CA THR A 3 -0.57 7.06 -24.33
C THR A 3 -0.38 7.47 -22.88
N GLU A 4 -1.48 7.79 -22.20
CA GLU A 4 -1.45 7.99 -20.76
C GLU A 4 -1.10 6.64 -20.11
N THR A 5 0.15 6.53 -19.66
CA THR A 5 0.63 5.32 -18.99
C THR A 5 0.07 5.33 -17.60
N ALA A 6 -0.75 4.32 -17.25
CA ALA A 6 -1.30 4.21 -15.91
C ALA A 6 -0.16 4.18 -14.87
N PRO A 7 -0.30 4.89 -13.73
CA PRO A 7 0.79 5.01 -12.78
C PRO A 7 1.13 3.65 -12.14
N VAL A 8 2.41 3.41 -11.91
CA VAL A 8 2.87 2.30 -11.06
C VAL A 8 2.61 2.69 -9.62
N VAL A 9 1.88 1.85 -8.88
CA VAL A 9 1.47 2.13 -7.49
C VAL A 9 2.19 1.18 -6.55
N LEU A 10 2.92 1.75 -5.58
CA LEU A 10 3.52 1.04 -4.47
C LEU A 10 2.75 1.37 -3.18
N THR A 11 2.24 0.36 -2.50
CA THR A 11 1.51 0.52 -1.23
C THR A 11 2.22 -0.25 -0.13
N ALA A 12 2.71 0.44 0.90
CA ALA A 12 3.16 -0.21 2.12
C ALA A 12 1.93 -0.62 2.94
N CYS A 13 1.66 -1.93 3.06
CA CYS A 13 0.59 -2.41 3.93
C CYS A 13 1.03 -2.33 5.39
N ALA A 14 0.16 -1.86 6.28
CA ALA A 14 0.38 -1.87 7.72
C ALA A 14 0.88 -3.25 8.18
N ASP A 15 1.98 -3.27 8.94
CA ASP A 15 2.61 -4.50 9.47
C ASP A 15 2.95 -5.57 8.41
N GLY A 16 3.02 -5.15 7.15
CA GLY A 16 2.94 -6.05 6.01
C GLY A 16 3.90 -5.71 4.86
N PRO A 17 3.72 -6.40 3.72
CA PRO A 17 4.56 -6.24 2.55
C PRO A 17 4.33 -4.91 1.82
N ILE A 18 5.18 -4.63 0.83
CA ILE A 18 4.93 -3.59 -0.17
C ILE A 18 4.19 -4.24 -1.34
N LEU A 19 2.96 -3.82 -1.59
CA LEU A 19 2.20 -4.20 -2.79
C LEU A 19 2.61 -3.30 -3.95
N VAL A 20 3.06 -3.92 -5.03
CA VAL A 20 3.44 -3.22 -6.26
C VAL A 20 2.46 -3.59 -7.36
N ARG A 21 1.81 -2.58 -7.95
CA ARG A 21 0.83 -2.70 -9.03
C ARG A 21 1.30 -1.92 -10.26
N GLY A 22 1.12 -2.51 -11.43
CA GLY A 22 1.49 -1.89 -12.71
C GLY A 22 2.66 -2.61 -13.39
N ASP A 23 3.05 -2.06 -14.52
CA ASP A 23 4.16 -2.57 -15.32
C ASP A 23 5.49 -2.13 -14.70
N VAL A 24 6.21 -3.07 -14.08
CA VAL A 24 7.48 -2.80 -13.42
C VAL A 24 8.36 -4.03 -13.45
N GLU A 25 9.64 -3.78 -13.68
CA GLU A 25 10.69 -4.80 -13.63
C GLU A 25 11.28 -4.88 -12.23
N ILE A 26 11.46 -6.09 -11.72
CA ILE A 26 12.10 -6.33 -10.42
C ILE A 26 13.50 -6.85 -10.72
N ARG A 27 14.53 -6.24 -10.15
CA ARG A 27 15.92 -6.69 -10.28
C ARG A 27 16.50 -7.12 -8.94
N ASP A 28 17.39 -8.10 -8.97
CA ASP A 28 18.21 -8.47 -7.82
C ASP A 28 19.44 -7.55 -7.69
N ALA A 29 20.27 -7.77 -6.66
CA ALA A 29 21.47 -6.98 -6.42
C ALA A 29 22.53 -7.09 -7.54
N ALA A 30 22.48 -8.14 -8.36
CA ALA A 30 23.34 -8.32 -9.53
C ALA A 30 22.73 -7.71 -10.80
N GLY A 31 21.57 -7.04 -10.69
CA GLY A 31 20.85 -6.43 -11.81
C GLY A 31 20.06 -7.42 -12.67
N ARG A 32 19.95 -8.69 -12.27
CA ARG A 32 19.20 -9.72 -13.01
C ARG A 32 17.70 -9.57 -12.76
N VAL A 33 16.90 -9.78 -13.80
CA VAL A 33 15.44 -9.72 -13.71
C VAL A 33 14.91 -10.88 -12.87
N VAL A 34 14.12 -10.56 -11.85
CA VAL A 34 13.39 -11.51 -11.02
C VAL A 34 12.01 -11.72 -11.65
N PRO A 35 11.66 -12.97 -12.07
CA PRO A 35 10.41 -13.22 -12.74
C PRO A 35 9.20 -12.98 -11.82
N ARG A 36 8.24 -12.20 -12.32
CA ARG A 36 6.94 -11.95 -11.69
C ARG A 36 5.88 -12.83 -12.34
N ARG A 37 5.09 -13.53 -11.52
CA ARG A 37 4.01 -14.43 -11.99
C ARG A 37 2.65 -13.72 -12.15
N ARG A 38 2.50 -12.52 -11.60
CA ARG A 38 1.23 -11.77 -11.53
C ARG A 38 1.52 -10.28 -11.72
N ALA A 39 0.52 -9.54 -12.21
CA ALA A 39 0.59 -8.08 -12.38
C ALA A 39 0.74 -7.32 -11.06
N THR A 40 0.21 -7.88 -9.96
CA THR A 40 0.45 -7.39 -8.60
C THR A 40 1.41 -8.33 -7.89
N VAL A 41 2.45 -7.78 -7.29
CA VAL A 41 3.42 -8.52 -6.48
C VAL A 41 3.47 -7.97 -5.06
N ALA A 42 3.78 -8.83 -4.10
CA ALA A 42 4.04 -8.44 -2.73
C ALA A 42 5.54 -8.60 -2.45
N LEU A 43 6.23 -7.51 -2.13
CA LEU A 43 7.64 -7.51 -1.78
C LEU A 43 7.81 -7.60 -0.26
N CYS A 44 8.81 -8.36 0.17
CA CYS A 44 9.14 -8.50 1.58
C CYS A 44 9.64 -7.18 2.15
N ARG A 45 8.96 -6.69 3.20
CA ARG A 45 9.39 -5.53 4.00
C ARG A 45 9.98 -5.95 5.35
N CYS A 46 9.59 -7.12 5.87
CA CYS A 46 9.94 -7.57 7.22
C CYS A 46 11.29 -8.29 7.34
N GLY A 47 11.99 -8.58 6.24
CA GLY A 47 13.26 -9.32 6.25
C GLY A 47 13.18 -10.84 6.49
N ALA A 48 12.05 -11.37 6.95
CA ALA A 48 11.91 -12.78 7.34
C ALA A 48 11.46 -13.75 6.23
N SER A 49 11.20 -13.28 5.00
CA SER A 49 10.75 -14.19 3.94
C SER A 49 11.83 -15.18 3.51
N GLY A 50 11.44 -16.43 3.23
CA GLY A 50 12.27 -17.45 2.58
C GLY A 50 12.32 -17.35 1.06
N ILE A 51 11.47 -16.53 0.42
CA ILE A 51 11.38 -16.38 -1.04
C ILE A 51 11.68 -14.95 -1.51
N LYS A 52 12.63 -14.29 -0.84
CA LYS A 52 13.05 -12.91 -1.17
C LYS A 52 13.34 -12.77 -2.69
N PRO A 53 12.96 -11.63 -3.31
CA PRO A 53 12.44 -10.41 -2.69
C PRO A 53 10.93 -10.43 -2.38
N PHE A 54 10.24 -11.54 -2.60
CA PHE A 54 8.79 -11.63 -2.42
C PHE A 54 8.40 -11.86 -0.96
N CYS A 55 7.14 -11.55 -0.65
CA CYS A 55 6.53 -11.89 0.63
C CYS A 55 5.85 -13.27 0.58
N ASP A 56 6.10 -14.11 1.58
CA ASP A 56 5.47 -15.42 1.82
C ASP A 56 4.54 -15.44 3.03
N GLY A 57 4.37 -14.30 3.71
CA GLY A 57 3.57 -14.21 4.94
C GLY A 57 4.36 -14.31 6.24
N SER A 58 5.69 -14.53 6.21
CA SER A 58 6.51 -14.61 7.43
C SER A 58 6.38 -13.39 8.36
N HIS A 59 6.02 -12.21 7.83
CA HIS A 59 5.73 -11.01 8.63
C HIS A 59 4.68 -11.25 9.73
N LYS A 60 3.68 -12.10 9.47
CA LYS A 60 2.65 -12.45 10.48
C LYS A 60 3.25 -13.29 11.59
N ALA A 61 4.05 -14.30 11.22
CA ALA A 61 4.64 -15.24 12.16
C ALA A 61 5.63 -14.56 13.12
N ILE A 62 6.41 -13.60 12.63
CA ILE A 62 7.39 -12.86 13.45
C ILE A 62 6.81 -11.63 14.15
N GLY A 63 5.51 -11.35 13.97
CA GLY A 63 4.89 -10.16 14.55
C GLY A 63 5.50 -8.85 14.07
N PHE A 64 5.86 -8.74 12.78
CA PHE A 64 6.40 -7.50 12.22
C PHE A 64 5.44 -6.33 12.49
N ARG A 65 5.98 -5.19 12.94
CA ARG A 65 5.22 -3.97 13.20
C ARG A 65 5.87 -2.79 12.54
N THR A 66 5.06 -1.84 12.08
CA THR A 66 5.53 -0.58 11.53
C THR A 66 4.82 0.60 12.17
N ASP A 67 5.51 1.73 12.27
CA ASP A 67 4.96 2.97 12.83
C ASP A 67 4.02 3.69 11.85
N ASP A 68 3.33 2.93 10.98
CA ASP A 68 2.41 3.44 9.96
C ASP A 68 1.08 3.84 10.63
N GLU A 69 1.11 4.77 11.58
CA GLU A 69 -0.09 5.47 12.04
C GLU A 69 -0.52 6.42 10.92
N VAL A 70 -1.40 5.93 10.03
CA VAL A 70 -2.11 6.81 9.09
C VAL A 70 -3.02 7.68 9.94
N PRO A 71 -2.83 9.02 10.00
CA PRO A 71 -3.81 9.86 10.66
C PRO A 71 -5.16 9.57 10.02
N ARG A 72 -6.16 9.19 10.82
CA ARG A 72 -7.53 9.11 10.29
C ARG A 72 -7.81 10.46 9.62
N PRO A 73 -8.25 10.49 8.35
CA PRO A 73 -8.66 11.75 7.75
C PRO A 73 -9.64 12.43 8.73
N PRO A 74 -9.53 13.75 8.95
CA PRO A 74 -10.46 14.43 9.83
C PRO A 74 -11.88 14.08 9.37
N GLU A 75 -12.75 13.76 10.34
CA GLU A 75 -14.16 13.57 10.01
C GLU A 75 -14.65 14.80 9.22
N PRO A 76 -15.50 14.62 8.20
CA PRO A 76 -15.98 15.74 7.42
C PRO A 76 -16.56 16.77 8.37
N VAL A 77 -15.94 17.95 8.39
CA VAL A 77 -16.42 19.08 9.19
C VAL A 77 -17.84 19.37 8.69
N PRO A 78 -18.87 19.34 9.56
CA PRO A 78 -20.23 19.61 9.14
C PRO A 78 -20.29 20.98 8.46
N ALA A 79 -21.06 21.07 7.38
CA ALA A 79 -21.18 22.32 6.64
C ALA A 79 -21.71 23.42 7.57
N PRO A 80 -21.23 24.66 7.45
CA PRO A 80 -21.81 25.78 8.18
C PRO A 80 -23.27 25.95 7.73
N GLY A 81 -24.22 25.54 8.56
CA GLY A 81 -25.65 25.63 8.26
C GLY A 81 -26.51 24.50 8.83
N ASP A 82 -25.92 23.35 9.20
CA ASP A 82 -26.66 22.21 9.77
C ASP A 82 -26.96 22.39 11.28
N GLY A 83 -27.26 23.63 11.68
CA GLY A 83 -27.87 23.89 12.99
C GLY A 83 -29.35 23.49 12.93
N PRO A 84 -29.93 23.01 14.05
CA PRO A 84 -31.36 22.74 14.06
C PRO A 84 -32.12 24.03 13.70
N HIS A 85 -32.88 23.97 12.61
CA HIS A 85 -33.80 25.03 12.23
C HIS A 85 -34.75 25.21 13.42
N ARG A 86 -34.58 26.28 14.19
CA ARG A 86 -35.53 26.61 15.24
C ARG A 86 -36.78 27.08 14.51
N ASP A 87 -37.76 26.19 14.39
CA ASP A 87 -39.11 26.56 13.96
C ASP A 87 -39.61 27.63 14.93
N ALA A 88 -39.64 28.88 14.45
CA ALA A 88 -40.22 30.00 15.15
C ALA A 88 -41.76 29.86 15.10
N PRO A 89 -42.47 30.27 16.17
CA PRO A 89 -43.92 30.10 16.29
C PRO A 89 -44.72 30.88 15.25
#